data_AF-Q9C487-F1
#
_entry.id   AF-Q9C487-F1
#
_cell.length_a   1.000
_cell.length_b   1.000
_cell.length_c   1.000
_cell.angle_alpha   90.00
_cell.angle_beta   90.00
_cell.angle_gamma   90.00
#
_symmetry.space_group_name_H-M   'P 1'
#
loop_
_entity.id
_entity.type
_entity.pdbx_description
1 polymer ?
#
loop_
_entity_poly.entity_id
_entity_poly.type
_entity_poly.pdbx_seq_one_letter_code
_entity_poly.pdbx_strand_id
1 'polypeptide(L)'
;RNIAMIEEVDAEFKVNDKVKGLCVGDDTNETKKCTGLKAKVEKVLKTFEDELETALVEINEEECKKHEEKCILLEETNHEDIKEKCVELREGCYKLKREKVAEDLLLRALGKDVKNGKCKGKMETVCPVLSRESDELMFFCLDSDGTCQELKKKSEEVCKSLQTKLD
;
A
#
# COMPACT_ATOMS: atom_id res chain seq x y z
N ARG A 1 -27.38 10.74 -38.74
CA ARG A 1 -25.94 10.80 -38.38
C ARG A 1 -25.24 9.73 -39.22
N ASN A 2 -24.21 10.10 -39.98
CA ASN A 2 -23.57 9.29 -41.02
C ASN A 2 -22.89 8.05 -40.44
N ILE A 3 -23.44 6.87 -40.71
CA ILE A 3 -22.88 5.55 -40.37
C ILE A 3 -21.53 5.33 -41.09
N ALA A 4 -21.39 5.85 -42.32
CA ALA A 4 -20.18 5.74 -43.13
C ALA A 4 -18.92 6.36 -42.50
N MET A 5 -19.07 7.37 -41.63
CA MET A 5 -17.93 8.04 -41.00
C MET A 5 -17.33 7.23 -39.82
N ILE A 6 -18.09 6.26 -39.29
CA ILE A 6 -17.62 5.34 -38.25
C ILE A 6 -16.82 4.19 -38.90
N GLU A 7 -17.28 3.69 -40.05
CA GLU A 7 -16.63 2.58 -40.79
C GLU A 7 -15.21 2.92 -41.27
N GLU A 8 -14.96 4.16 -41.73
CA GLU A 8 -13.62 4.61 -42.13
C GLU A 8 -12.63 4.70 -40.95
N VAL A 9 -13.10 5.09 -39.77
CA VAL A 9 -12.26 5.24 -38.57
C VAL A 9 -11.95 3.89 -37.93
N ASP A 10 -12.89 2.94 -37.97
CA ASP A 10 -12.72 1.59 -37.41
C ASP A 10 -11.67 0.76 -38.20
N ALA A 11 -11.50 1.05 -39.50
CA ALA A 11 -10.49 0.42 -40.35
C ALA A 11 -9.06 0.85 -40.01
N GLU A 12 -8.86 2.06 -39.46
CA GLU A 12 -7.55 2.58 -39.06
C GLU A 12 -7.13 2.16 -37.65
N PHE A 13 -8.08 1.81 -36.77
CA PHE A 13 -7.76 1.36 -35.42
C PHE A 13 -7.28 -0.10 -35.40
N LYS A 14 -5.98 -0.30 -35.13
CA LYS A 14 -5.44 -1.61 -34.77
C LYS A 14 -5.90 -2.00 -33.36
N VAL A 15 -7.16 -2.42 -33.25
CA VAL A 15 -7.72 -2.98 -32.02
C VAL A 15 -6.99 -4.28 -31.68
N ASN A 16 -6.60 -4.44 -30.40
CA ASN A 16 -5.96 -5.65 -29.89
C ASN A 16 -6.82 -6.89 -30.20
N ASP A 17 -6.21 -8.01 -30.62
CA ASP A 17 -6.94 -9.22 -31.03
C ASP A 17 -7.86 -9.77 -29.92
N LYS A 18 -7.49 -9.60 -28.65
CA LYS A 18 -8.37 -9.95 -27.52
C LYS A 18 -9.61 -9.07 -27.47
N VAL A 19 -9.48 -7.78 -27.78
CA VAL A 19 -10.59 -6.83 -27.81
C VAL A 19 -11.45 -7.06 -29.06
N LYS A 20 -10.84 -7.29 -30.24
CA LYS A 20 -11.58 -7.70 -31.45
C LYS A 20 -12.38 -8.97 -31.21
N GLY A 21 -11.80 -9.96 -30.51
CA GLY A 21 -12.50 -11.20 -30.17
C GLY A 21 -13.71 -11.01 -29.25
N LEU A 22 -13.82 -9.88 -28.53
CA LEU A 22 -15.00 -9.54 -27.73
C LEU A 22 -16.11 -8.92 -28.58
N CYS A 23 -15.75 -8.07 -29.55
CA CYS A 23 -16.69 -7.28 -30.36
C CYS A 23 -17.11 -7.93 -31.69
N VAL A 24 -16.56 -9.10 -32.05
CA VAL A 24 -16.90 -9.82 -33.30
C VAL A 24 -17.87 -10.98 -33.00
N GLY A 25 -19.12 -10.86 -33.49
CA GLY A 25 -20.18 -11.88 -33.42
C GLY A 25 -21.61 -11.29 -33.49
N ASP A 26 -22.63 -12.14 -33.60
CA ASP A 26 -24.05 -11.77 -33.44
C ASP A 26 -24.37 -11.40 -31.97
N ASP A 27 -25.39 -10.58 -31.71
CA ASP A 27 -25.71 -9.99 -30.39
C ASP A 27 -25.76 -11.06 -29.26
N THR A 28 -26.21 -12.27 -29.62
CA THR A 28 -26.32 -13.42 -28.72
C THR A 28 -24.95 -13.95 -28.23
N ASN A 29 -23.91 -13.87 -29.06
CA ASN A 29 -22.55 -14.32 -28.73
C ASN A 29 -21.79 -13.25 -27.96
N GLU A 30 -21.97 -11.98 -28.32
CA GLU A 30 -21.46 -10.84 -27.57
C GLU A 30 -22.02 -10.82 -26.13
N THR A 31 -23.34 -10.95 -25.97
CA THR A 31 -24.01 -10.98 -24.66
C THR A 31 -23.46 -12.09 -23.75
N LYS A 32 -23.24 -13.30 -24.30
CA LYS A 32 -22.66 -14.43 -23.55
C LYS A 32 -21.22 -14.16 -23.12
N LYS A 33 -20.38 -13.59 -24.00
CA LYS A 33 -18.99 -13.23 -23.67
C LYS A 33 -18.94 -12.14 -22.59
N CYS A 34 -19.77 -11.11 -22.71
CA CYS A 34 -19.88 -10.04 -21.72
C CYS A 34 -20.35 -10.56 -20.36
N THR A 35 -21.36 -11.43 -20.34
CA THR A 35 -21.86 -12.05 -19.09
C THR A 35 -20.80 -12.95 -18.45
N GLY A 36 -20.09 -13.73 -19.27
CA GLY A 36 -18.98 -14.56 -18.79
C GLY A 36 -17.81 -13.74 -18.24
N LEU A 37 -17.49 -12.60 -18.87
CA LEU A 37 -16.47 -11.68 -18.37
C LEU A 37 -16.92 -11.02 -17.06
N LYS A 38 -18.17 -10.55 -17.00
CA LYS A 38 -18.77 -9.99 -15.78
C LYS A 38 -18.67 -10.97 -14.60
N ALA A 39 -19.06 -12.23 -14.80
CA ALA A 39 -18.97 -13.26 -13.75
C ALA A 39 -17.51 -13.50 -13.27
N LYS A 40 -16.53 -13.41 -14.18
CA LYS A 40 -15.11 -13.49 -13.80
C LYS A 40 -14.66 -12.29 -12.99
N VAL A 41 -15.06 -11.08 -13.40
CA VAL A 41 -14.75 -9.84 -12.67
C VAL A 41 -15.38 -9.88 -11.28
N GLU A 42 -16.65 -10.23 -11.16
CA GLU A 42 -17.34 -10.38 -9.87
C GLU A 42 -16.63 -11.38 -8.95
N LYS A 43 -16.17 -12.51 -9.50
CA LYS A 43 -15.39 -13.50 -8.72
C LYS A 43 -14.06 -12.92 -8.24
N VAL A 44 -13.33 -12.21 -9.10
CA VAL A 44 -12.04 -11.58 -8.76
C VAL A 44 -12.23 -10.50 -7.69
N LEU A 45 -13.30 -9.71 -7.79
CA LEU A 45 -13.63 -8.68 -6.82
C LEU A 45 -13.99 -9.28 -5.47
N LYS A 46 -14.82 -10.32 -5.44
CA LYS A 46 -15.17 -11.01 -4.20
C LYS A 46 -13.96 -11.63 -3.50
N THR A 47 -13.10 -12.32 -4.26
CA THR A 47 -11.85 -12.86 -3.69
C THR A 47 -10.96 -11.74 -3.15
N PHE A 48 -10.88 -10.61 -3.85
CA PHE A 48 -10.10 -9.48 -3.37
C PHE A 48 -10.68 -8.84 -2.10
N GLU A 49 -12.00 -8.79 -2.00
CA GLU A 49 -12.67 -8.29 -0.80
C GLU A 49 -12.32 -9.15 0.43
N ASP A 50 -12.36 -10.48 0.29
CA ASP A 50 -11.95 -11.41 1.36
C ASP A 50 -10.46 -11.21 1.75
N GLU A 51 -9.60 -10.96 0.76
CA GLU A 51 -8.19 -10.64 0.98
C GLU A 51 -8.02 -9.33 1.76
N LEU A 52 -8.77 -8.29 1.40
CA LEU A 52 -8.73 -7.00 2.10
C LEU A 52 -9.18 -7.11 3.55
N GLU A 53 -10.24 -7.86 3.83
CA GLU A 53 -10.69 -8.10 5.21
C GLU A 53 -9.57 -8.73 6.06
N THR A 54 -8.82 -9.67 5.48
CA THR A 54 -7.68 -10.29 6.16
C THR A 54 -6.53 -9.29 6.35
N ALA A 55 -6.20 -8.52 5.31
CA ALA A 55 -5.11 -7.54 5.31
C ALA A 55 -5.33 -6.42 6.34
N LEU A 56 -6.59 -6.01 6.55
CA LEU A 56 -6.96 -4.94 7.48
C LEU A 56 -6.86 -5.35 8.95
N VAL A 57 -6.85 -6.66 9.27
CA VAL A 57 -6.65 -7.13 10.65
C VAL A 57 -5.26 -6.75 11.17
N GLU A 58 -4.23 -6.88 10.33
CA GLU A 58 -2.86 -6.54 10.69
C GLU A 58 -2.12 -5.97 9.47
N ILE A 59 -2.19 -4.66 9.31
CA ILE A 59 -1.53 -3.96 8.21
C ILE A 59 -0.01 -4.01 8.42
N ASN A 60 0.69 -4.67 7.50
CA ASN A 60 2.13 -4.80 7.49
C ASN A 60 2.71 -4.55 6.08
N GLU A 61 4.04 -4.60 5.95
CA GLU A 61 4.69 -4.33 4.65
C GLU A 61 4.32 -5.31 3.54
N GLU A 62 4.07 -6.58 3.87
CA GLU A 62 3.70 -7.60 2.90
C GLU A 62 2.30 -7.34 2.38
N GLU A 63 1.35 -7.07 3.28
CA GLU A 63 -0.02 -6.73 2.94
C GLU A 63 -0.11 -5.46 2.08
N CYS A 64 0.67 -4.43 2.43
CA CYS A 64 0.77 -3.21 1.64
C CYS A 64 1.30 -3.49 0.22
N LYS A 65 2.43 -4.21 0.10
CA LYS A 65 3.03 -4.53 -1.21
C LYS A 65 2.09 -5.38 -2.07
N LYS A 66 1.33 -6.28 -1.46
CA LYS A 66 0.44 -7.20 -2.17
C LYS A 66 -0.82 -6.50 -2.71
N HIS A 67 -1.38 -5.53 -1.98
CA HIS A 67 -2.72 -5.03 -2.27
C HIS A 67 -2.77 -3.54 -2.69
N GLU A 68 -1.76 -2.70 -2.40
CA GLU A 68 -1.78 -1.26 -2.72
C GLU A 68 -2.04 -0.97 -4.21
N GLU A 69 -1.36 -1.67 -5.13
CA GLU A 69 -1.52 -1.46 -6.58
C GLU A 69 -2.95 -1.75 -7.04
N LYS A 70 -3.52 -2.87 -6.58
CA LYS A 70 -4.88 -3.28 -6.93
C LYS A 70 -5.91 -2.33 -6.31
N CYS A 71 -5.65 -1.82 -5.13
CA CYS A 71 -6.48 -0.78 -4.53
C CYS A 71 -6.49 0.53 -5.30
N ILE A 72 -5.35 0.96 -5.86
CA ILE A 72 -5.28 2.15 -6.73
C ILE A 72 -6.14 1.92 -7.99
N LEU A 73 -6.06 0.74 -8.60
CA LEU A 73 -6.86 0.41 -9.79
C LEU A 73 -8.37 0.41 -9.51
N LEU A 74 -8.79 0.14 -8.27
CA LEU A 74 -10.19 0.00 -7.89
C LEU A 74 -10.78 1.23 -7.20
N GLU A 75 -9.98 2.29 -7.01
CA GLU A 75 -10.35 3.52 -6.29
C GLU A 75 -11.52 4.27 -6.94
N GLU A 76 -11.61 4.23 -8.27
CA GLU A 76 -12.66 4.89 -9.06
C GLU A 76 -13.85 3.96 -9.39
N THR A 77 -13.90 2.77 -8.80
CA THR A 77 -14.98 1.82 -9.09
C THR A 77 -16.24 2.10 -8.26
N ASN A 78 -17.38 1.58 -8.75
CA ASN A 78 -18.67 1.64 -8.05
C ASN A 78 -18.82 0.56 -6.96
N HIS A 79 -17.73 -0.09 -6.55
CA HIS A 79 -17.74 -1.10 -5.49
C HIS A 79 -17.39 -0.42 -4.16
N GLU A 80 -18.40 0.18 -3.52
CA GLU A 80 -18.22 1.02 -2.32
C GLU A 80 -17.48 0.29 -1.20
N ASP A 81 -17.82 -0.97 -0.91
CA ASP A 81 -17.17 -1.76 0.15
C ASP A 81 -15.67 -1.96 -0.11
N ILE A 82 -15.31 -2.34 -1.35
CA ILE A 82 -13.91 -2.54 -1.75
C ILE A 82 -13.17 -1.20 -1.72
N LYS A 83 -13.82 -0.13 -2.18
CA LYS A 83 -13.25 1.21 -2.21
C LYS A 83 -12.91 1.69 -0.80
N GLU A 84 -13.85 1.57 0.15
CA GLU A 84 -13.64 1.97 1.55
C GLU A 84 -12.50 1.17 2.19
N LYS A 85 -12.53 -0.16 2.09
CA LYS A 85 -11.46 -1.05 2.58
C LYS A 85 -10.10 -0.71 1.96
N CYS A 86 -10.08 -0.34 0.69
CA CYS A 86 -8.85 0.08 0.01
C CYS A 86 -8.32 1.43 0.50
N VAL A 87 -9.19 2.39 0.81
CA VAL A 87 -8.79 3.67 1.42
C VAL A 87 -8.17 3.39 2.79
N GLU A 88 -8.84 2.61 3.63
CA GLU A 88 -8.35 2.24 4.96
C GLU A 88 -6.99 1.55 4.89
N LEU A 89 -6.84 0.56 4.00
CA LEU A 89 -5.58 -0.15 3.80
C LEU A 89 -4.47 0.83 3.40
N ARG A 90 -4.72 1.70 2.40
CA ARG A 90 -3.72 2.65 1.92
C ARG A 90 -3.32 3.66 2.99
N GLU A 91 -4.27 4.19 3.75
CA GLU A 91 -3.98 5.09 4.87
C GLU A 91 -3.12 4.41 5.94
N GLY A 92 -3.47 3.16 6.30
CA GLY A 92 -2.66 2.34 7.20
C GLY A 92 -1.25 2.09 6.66
N CYS A 93 -1.12 1.76 5.37
CA CYS A 93 0.16 1.58 4.71
C CYS A 93 1.01 2.85 4.67
N TYR A 94 0.40 4.01 4.43
CA TYR A 94 1.10 5.29 4.47
C TYR A 94 1.56 5.63 5.89
N LYS A 95 0.71 5.41 6.90
CA LYS A 95 1.08 5.59 8.31
C LYS A 95 2.27 4.70 8.68
N LEU A 96 2.20 3.41 8.36
CA LEU A 96 3.28 2.45 8.61
C LEU A 96 4.60 2.90 7.97
N LYS A 97 4.57 3.37 6.71
CA LYS A 97 5.75 3.89 6.02
C LYS A 97 6.34 5.13 6.72
N ARG A 98 5.49 6.07 7.16
CA ARG A 98 5.94 7.29 7.86
C ARG A 98 6.52 6.97 9.23
N GLU A 99 5.90 6.06 9.99
CA GLU A 99 6.41 5.60 11.28
C GLU A 99 7.81 4.99 11.12
N LYS A 100 8.02 4.11 10.14
CA LYS A 100 9.35 3.53 9.87
C LYS A 100 10.40 4.58 9.52
N VAL A 101 10.04 5.58 8.71
CA VAL A 101 10.95 6.68 8.39
C VAL A 101 11.29 7.50 9.64
N ALA A 102 10.32 7.79 10.49
CA ALA A 102 10.52 8.50 11.74
C ALA A 102 11.43 7.72 12.71
N GLU A 103 11.23 6.40 12.84
CA GLU A 103 12.10 5.52 13.61
C GLU A 103 13.54 5.51 13.09
N ASP A 104 13.73 5.38 11.78
CA ASP A 104 15.05 5.40 11.15
C ASP A 104 15.78 6.73 11.39
N LEU A 105 15.05 7.85 11.32
CA LEU A 105 15.60 9.17 11.64
C LEU A 105 16.03 9.27 13.11
N LEU A 106 15.21 8.77 14.03
CA LEU A 106 15.55 8.72 15.45
C LEU A 106 16.76 7.81 15.71
N LEU A 107 16.82 6.62 15.09
CA LEU A 107 17.98 5.74 15.19
C LEU A 107 19.28 6.42 14.74
N ARG A 108 19.23 7.23 13.68
CA ARG A 108 20.39 8.01 13.22
C ARG A 108 20.74 9.15 14.18
N ALA A 109 19.74 9.86 14.70
CA ALA A 109 19.94 10.99 15.60
C ALA A 109 20.47 10.57 16.99
N LEU A 110 19.98 9.43 17.50
CA LEU A 110 20.36 8.87 18.79
C LEU A 110 21.62 7.99 18.69
N GLY A 111 21.81 7.30 17.57
CA GLY A 111 22.96 6.45 17.31
C GLY A 111 23.23 5.43 18.42
N LYS A 112 24.46 5.44 18.95
CA LYS A 112 24.87 4.53 20.04
C LYS A 112 24.13 4.76 21.36
N ASP A 113 23.54 5.95 21.56
CA ASP A 113 22.89 6.30 22.83
C ASP A 113 21.59 5.52 23.05
N VAL A 114 21.02 4.94 21.98
CA VAL A 114 19.90 3.97 22.03
C VAL A 114 20.23 2.78 22.94
N LYS A 115 21.48 2.28 22.91
CA LYS A 115 21.89 1.08 23.68
C LYS A 115 22.44 1.41 25.07
N ASN A 116 22.94 2.62 25.28
CA ASN A 116 23.77 2.97 26.44
C ASN A 116 23.00 3.63 27.61
N GLY A 117 21.67 3.53 27.64
CA GLY A 117 20.83 4.15 28.68
C GLY A 117 20.77 5.68 28.62
N LYS A 118 21.42 6.31 27.65
CA LYS A 118 21.44 7.76 27.42
C LYS A 118 20.37 8.22 26.44
N CYS A 119 19.59 7.29 25.88
CA CYS A 119 18.57 7.55 24.88
C CYS A 119 17.63 8.69 25.29
N LYS A 120 17.06 8.64 26.50
CA LYS A 120 16.15 9.67 27.01
C LYS A 120 16.79 11.07 27.08
N GLY A 121 17.98 11.17 27.65
CA GLY A 121 18.70 12.44 27.71
C GLY A 121 19.04 12.99 26.32
N LYS A 122 19.29 12.09 25.35
CA LYS A 122 19.50 12.49 23.96
C LYS A 122 18.20 12.89 23.26
N MET A 123 17.09 12.20 23.54
CA MET A 123 15.74 12.57 23.08
C MET A 123 15.40 14.02 23.45
N GLU A 124 15.66 14.44 24.70
CA GLU A 124 15.44 15.82 25.14
C GLU A 124 16.18 16.87 24.28
N THR A 125 17.32 16.50 23.70
CA THR A 125 18.09 17.40 22.83
C THR A 125 17.62 17.39 21.37
N VAL A 126 17.16 16.25 20.86
CA VAL A 126 16.80 16.11 19.43
C VAL A 126 15.32 16.39 19.16
N CYS A 127 14.46 16.07 20.12
CA CYS A 127 13.01 16.20 19.99
C CYS A 127 12.52 17.63 19.76
N PRO A 128 13.08 18.69 20.37
CA PRO A 128 12.65 20.06 20.09
C PRO A 128 12.75 20.47 18.61
N VAL A 129 13.62 19.79 17.85
CA VAL A 129 13.79 19.98 16.40
C VAL A 129 12.95 18.96 15.64
N LEU A 130 13.17 17.66 15.89
CA LEU A 130 12.58 16.58 15.09
C LEU A 130 11.06 16.48 15.22
N SER A 131 10.48 16.82 16.39
CA SER A 131 9.03 16.74 16.58
C SER A 131 8.24 17.69 15.68
N ARG A 132 8.90 18.68 15.08
CA ARG A 132 8.26 19.64 14.18
C ARG A 132 8.18 19.14 12.73
N GLU A 133 8.91 18.08 12.41
CA GLU A 133 9.04 17.57 11.05
C GLU A 133 7.90 16.61 10.67
N SER A 134 7.33 15.89 11.64
CA SER A 134 6.14 15.05 11.42
C SER A 134 5.39 14.74 12.71
N ASP A 135 4.11 14.36 12.57
CA ASP A 135 3.29 13.92 13.70
C ASP A 135 3.84 12.63 14.32
N GLU A 136 4.37 11.70 13.53
CA GLU A 136 5.00 10.47 14.03
C GLU A 136 6.21 10.79 14.92
N LEU A 137 7.07 11.71 14.50
CA LEU A 137 8.20 12.16 15.31
C LEU A 137 7.74 12.89 16.58
N MET A 138 6.66 13.67 16.50
CA MET A 138 6.05 14.27 17.68
C MET A 138 5.58 13.20 18.66
N PHE A 139 4.85 12.18 18.21
CA PHE A 139 4.36 11.10 19.06
C PHE A 139 5.50 10.33 19.74
N PHE A 140 6.53 9.95 18.98
CA PHE A 140 7.71 9.29 19.56
C PHE A 140 8.43 10.18 20.58
N CYS A 141 8.50 11.49 20.34
CA CYS A 141 9.09 12.42 21.28
C CYS A 141 8.28 12.58 22.57
N LEU A 142 6.94 12.52 22.50
CA LEU A 142 6.07 12.57 23.67
C LEU A 142 6.24 11.33 24.55
N ASP A 143 6.36 10.14 23.96
CA ASP A 143 6.68 8.90 24.67
C ASP A 143 8.15 8.50 24.52
N SER A 144 9.03 9.32 25.10
CA SER A 144 10.47 9.10 25.00
C SER A 144 10.92 7.75 25.61
N ASP A 145 10.25 7.30 26.68
CA ASP A 145 10.63 6.06 27.37
C ASP A 145 10.24 4.82 26.55
N GLY A 146 9.01 4.76 26.05
CA GLY A 146 8.55 3.68 25.17
C GLY A 146 9.35 3.62 23.88
N THR A 147 9.51 4.78 23.22
CA THR A 147 10.31 4.91 21.99
C THR A 147 11.73 4.39 22.18
N CYS A 148 12.42 4.78 23.26
CA CYS A 148 13.78 4.30 23.51
C CYS A 148 13.87 2.79 23.70
N GLN A 149 12.85 2.16 24.31
CA GLN A 149 12.81 0.69 24.47
C GLN A 149 12.60 -0.02 23.14
N GLU A 150 11.69 0.48 22.30
CA GLU A 150 11.41 -0.08 20.98
C GLU A 150 12.60 0.08 20.02
N LEU A 151 13.19 1.27 19.95
CA LEU A 151 14.38 1.53 19.14
C LEU A 151 15.55 0.65 19.57
N LYS A 152 15.68 0.36 20.87
CA LYS A 152 16.69 -0.57 21.37
C LYS A 152 16.47 -1.99 20.83
N LYS A 153 15.25 -2.51 20.91
CA LYS A 153 14.90 -3.84 20.36
C LYS A 153 15.19 -3.91 18.85
N LYS A 154 14.71 -2.92 18.09
CA LYS A 154 14.95 -2.83 16.64
C LYS A 154 16.44 -2.76 16.31
N SER A 155 17.21 -1.96 17.04
CA SER A 155 18.66 -1.87 16.86
C SER A 155 19.39 -3.18 17.16
N GLU A 156 18.91 -3.98 18.11
CA GLU A 156 19.45 -5.31 18.39
C GLU A 156 19.11 -6.32 17.28
N GLU A 157 17.86 -6.31 16.79
CA GLU A 157 17.42 -7.16 15.68
C GLU A 157 18.19 -6.88 14.39
N VAL A 158 18.30 -5.61 13.98
CA VAL A 158 19.04 -5.22 12.78
C VAL A 158 20.52 -5.62 12.89
N CYS A 159 21.15 -5.43 14.05
CA CYS A 159 22.53 -5.87 14.26
C CYS A 159 22.68 -7.39 14.13
N LYS A 160 21.76 -8.18 14.69
CA LYS A 160 21.77 -9.65 14.57
C LYS A 160 21.62 -10.08 13.10
N SER A 161 20.67 -9.49 12.37
CA SER A 161 20.45 -9.80 10.96
C SER A 161 21.66 -9.45 10.07
N LEU A 162 22.38 -8.37 10.40
CA LEU A 162 23.60 -8.00 9.70
C LEU A 162 24.77 -8.94 10.02
N GLN A 163 24.89 -9.37 11.27
CA GLN A 163 25.91 -10.34 11.68
C GLN A 163 25.78 -11.64 10.89
N THR A 164 24.56 -12.18 10.77
CA THR A 164 24.29 -13.41 9.99
C THR A 164 24.54 -13.30 8.49
N LYS A 165 24.67 -12.08 7.94
CA LYS A 165 24.97 -11.84 6.52
C LYS A 165 26.46 -11.59 6.25
N LEU A 166 27.22 -11.29 7.29
CA LEU A 166 28.66 -11.04 7.22
C LEU A 166 29.49 -12.29 7.51
N ASP A 167 28.89 -13.27 8.18
CA ASP A 167 29.41 -14.64 8.37
C ASP A 167 29.19 -15.50 7.11
#